data_AF-A0AA46JX36-F1
#
_entry.id   AF-A0AA46JX36-F1
#
_cell.length_a   1.000
_cell.length_b   1.000
_cell.length_c   1.000
_cell.angle_alpha   90.00
_cell.angle_beta   90.00
_cell.angle_gamma   90.00
#
_symmetry.space_group_name_H-M   'P 1'
#
loop_
_entity.id
_entity.type
_entity.pdbx_description
1 polymer ?
#
loop_
_entity_poly.entity_id
_entity_poly.type
_entity_poly.pdbx_seq_one_letter_code
_entity_poly.pdbx_strand_id
1 'polypeptide(L)'
;ACASRSVPSRDAAITLLSLTCGLRACDVIGLRIADVDWDSMSIGLVQRKTGNPLTVPMTGPLAARLASWLLDERPATDDDRVFV
;
A
#
# COMPACT_ATOMS: atom_id res chain seq x y z
N ALA A 1 -7.14 14.90 -5.69
CA ALA A 1 -7.91 13.71 -6.12
C ALA A 1 -7.68 12.52 -5.20
N CYS A 2 -6.50 11.89 -5.16
CA CYS A 2 -6.29 10.69 -4.31
C CYS A 2 -6.37 10.97 -2.79
N ALA A 3 -6.04 12.20 -2.37
CA ALA A 3 -6.14 12.65 -0.98
C ALA A 3 -7.58 13.04 -0.55
N SER A 4 -8.53 13.12 -1.50
CA SER A 4 -9.94 13.40 -1.21
C SER A 4 -10.76 12.11 -1.24
N ARG A 5 -11.86 12.05 -0.47
CA ARG A 5 -12.79 10.90 -0.44
C ARG A 5 -13.61 10.68 -1.73
N SER A 6 -13.37 11.48 -2.76
CA SER A 6 -14.04 11.39 -4.06
C SER A 6 -13.58 10.19 -4.91
N VAL A 7 -12.48 9.54 -4.53
CA VAL A 7 -11.95 8.33 -5.17
C VAL A 7 -12.12 7.16 -4.18
N PRO A 8 -12.37 5.92 -4.61
CA PRO A 8 -12.33 4.75 -3.72
C PRO A 8 -10.97 4.64 -2.99
N SER A 9 -10.96 4.16 -1.74
CA SER A 9 -9.71 4.11 -0.96
C SER A 9 -8.70 3.14 -1.57
N ARG A 10 -9.18 2.02 -2.13
CA ARG A 10 -8.36 1.07 -2.90
C ARG A 10 -7.54 1.74 -4.01
N ASP A 11 -8.22 2.40 -4.94
CA ASP A 11 -7.58 2.99 -6.13
C ASP A 11 -6.68 4.16 -5.76
N ALA A 12 -7.09 4.96 -4.78
CA ALA A 12 -6.28 6.03 -4.23
C ALA A 12 -4.99 5.49 -3.59
N ALA A 13 -5.07 4.42 -2.80
CA ALA A 13 -3.91 3.79 -2.16
C ALA A 13 -2.96 3.18 -3.20
N ILE A 14 -3.48 2.44 -4.19
CA ILE A 14 -2.67 1.88 -5.30
C ILE A 14 -1.94 3.00 -6.04
N THR A 15 -2.66 4.07 -6.39
CA THR A 15 -2.07 5.21 -7.12
C THR A 15 -1.00 5.91 -6.30
N LEU A 16 -1.24 6.15 -5.01
CA LEU A 16 -0.28 6.78 -4.12
C LEU A 16 0.97 5.89 -3.93
N LEU A 17 0.82 4.58 -3.74
CA LEU A 17 1.94 3.64 -3.65
C LEU A 17 2.83 3.70 -4.90
N SER A 18 2.23 3.68 -6.09
CA SER A 18 3.00 3.75 -7.33
C SER A 18 3.70 5.10 -7.51
N LEU A 19 3.05 6.21 -7.14
CA LEU A 19 3.59 7.56 -7.33
C LEU A 19 4.63 7.95 -6.27
N THR A 20 4.39 7.66 -5.00
CA THR A 20 5.25 8.14 -3.89
C THR A 20 6.32 7.13 -3.50
N CYS A 21 6.02 5.84 -3.62
CA CYS A 21 6.92 4.77 -3.20
C CYS A 21 7.62 4.08 -4.40
N GLY A 22 7.22 4.42 -5.63
CA GLY A 22 7.83 3.87 -6.86
C GLY A 22 7.61 2.36 -7.02
N LEU A 23 6.59 1.80 -6.35
CA LEU A 23 6.32 0.37 -6.42
C LEU A 23 5.78 -0.02 -7.79
N ARG A 24 6.31 -1.11 -8.32
CA ARG A 24 5.83 -1.69 -9.59
C ARG A 24 4.51 -2.41 -9.33
N ALA A 25 3.69 -2.55 -10.37
CA ALA A 25 2.40 -3.24 -10.26
C ALA A 25 2.53 -4.65 -9.65
N CYS A 26 3.58 -5.41 -10.00
CA CYS A 26 3.80 -6.75 -9.45
C CYS A 26 4.17 -6.75 -7.96
N ASP A 27 4.80 -5.68 -7.47
CA ASP A 27 5.11 -5.50 -6.05
C ASP A 27 3.84 -5.08 -5.29
N VAL A 28 3.03 -4.17 -5.85
CA VAL A 28 1.74 -3.74 -5.26
C VAL A 28 0.75 -4.91 -5.14
N ILE A 29 0.65 -5.76 -6.17
CA ILE A 29 -0.21 -6.96 -6.15
C ILE A 29 0.27 -7.96 -5.09
N GLY A 30 1.59 -8.01 -4.84
CA GLY A 30 2.19 -8.92 -3.87
C GLY A 30 2.34 -8.36 -2.45
N LEU A 31 1.98 -7.08 -2.25
CA LEU A 31 2.22 -6.36 -1.00
C LEU A 31 1.39 -6.98 0.12
N ARG A 32 2.04 -7.34 1.22
CA ARG A 32 1.41 -7.94 2.40
C ARG A 32 1.16 -6.89 3.47
N ILE A 33 0.18 -7.15 4.33
CA ILE A 33 -0.11 -6.27 5.46
C ILE A 33 1.12 -6.16 6.39
N ALA A 34 1.89 -7.24 6.54
CA ALA A 34 3.11 -7.26 7.33
C ALA A 34 4.29 -6.46 6.73
N ASP A 35 4.23 -6.11 5.44
CA ASP A 35 5.25 -5.27 4.79
C ASP A 35 5.08 -3.79 5.17
N VAL A 36 3.96 -3.42 5.82
CA VAL A 36 3.62 -2.05 6.21
C VAL A 36 3.94 -1.83 7.69
N ASP A 37 4.95 -1.01 7.96
CA ASP A 37 5.32 -0.59 9.31
C ASP A 37 4.70 0.78 9.62
N TRP A 38 3.66 0.76 10.45
CA TRP A 38 2.93 1.96 10.86
C TRP A 38 3.69 2.83 11.87
N ASP A 39 4.58 2.24 12.66
CA ASP A 39 5.36 2.96 13.68
C ASP A 39 6.49 3.75 13.01
N SER A 40 7.19 3.12 12.06
CA SER A 40 8.23 3.81 11.27
C SER A 40 7.68 4.56 10.05
N MET A 41 6.36 4.47 9.79
CA MET A 41 5.70 5.03 8.61
C MET A 41 6.44 4.62 7.33
N SER A 42 6.70 3.33 7.15
CA SER A 42 7.47 2.81 6.02
C SER A 42 6.91 1.50 5.47
N ILE A 43 7.27 1.18 4.23
CA ILE A 43 6.94 -0.09 3.59
C ILE A 43 8.26 -0.80 3.26
N GLY A 44 8.41 -2.04 3.73
CA GLY A 44 9.58 -2.88 3.53
C GLY A 44 9.24 -4.17 2.80
N LEU A 45 9.82 -4.41 1.63
CA LEU A 45 9.62 -5.65 0.88
C LEU A 45 10.86 -6.05 0.05
N VAL A 46 10.90 -7.30 -0.42
CA VAL A 46 11.84 -7.74 -1.46
C VAL A 46 11.19 -7.57 -2.83
N GLN A 47 11.76 -6.71 -3.67
CA GLN A 47 11.18 -6.41 -4.99
C GLN A 47 11.17 -7.63 -5.89
N ARG A 48 10.02 -7.94 -6.49
CA ARG A 48 9.83 -9.17 -7.28
C ARG A 48 10.66 -9.19 -8.57
N LYS A 49 10.88 -8.05 -9.21
CA LYS A 49 11.62 -7.96 -10.48
C LYS A 49 13.13 -8.08 -10.29
N THR A 50 13.68 -7.50 -9.22
CA THR A 50 15.13 -7.36 -9.00
C THR A 50 15.67 -8.27 -7.90
N GLY A 51 14.81 -8.78 -7.01
CA GLY A 51 15.22 -9.56 -5.84
C GLY A 51 15.88 -8.72 -4.73
N ASN A 52 15.97 -7.40 -4.90
CA ASN A 52 16.59 -6.52 -3.93
C ASN A 52 15.60 -6.11 -2.83
N PRO A 53 16.05 -5.97 -1.57
CA PRO A 53 15.24 -5.35 -0.54
C PRO A 53 15.01 -3.88 -0.86
N LEU A 54 13.80 -3.40 -0.56
CA LEU A 54 13.38 -2.02 -0.70
C LEU A 54 12.63 -1.62 0.57
N THR A 55 13.09 -0.52 1.19
CA THR A 55 12.37 0.16 2.26
C THR A 55 12.10 1.58 1.81
N VAL A 56 10.84 2.00 1.82
CA VAL A 56 10.39 3.31 1.34
C VAL A 56 9.48 3.97 2.37
N PRO A 57 9.64 5.28 2.62
CA PRO A 57 8.79 6.00 3.55
C PRO A 57 7.37 6.15 2.98
N MET A 58 6.39 6.11 3.88
CA MET A 58 5.00 6.41 3.59
C MET A 58 4.72 7.90 3.81
N THR A 59 3.92 8.48 2.91
CA THR A 59 3.38 9.82 3.12
C THR A 59 2.12 9.76 3.98
N GLY A 60 1.81 10.84 4.70
CA GLY A 60 0.56 10.93 5.49
C GLY A 60 -0.70 10.63 4.66
N PRO A 61 -0.86 11.17 3.44
CA PRO A 61 -1.98 10.82 2.57
C PRO A 61 -2.01 9.33 2.20
N LEU A 62 -0.86 8.72 1.91
CA LEU A 62 -0.80 7.29 1.63
C LEU A 62 -1.27 6.47 2.84
N ALA A 63 -0.72 6.77 4.03
CA ALA A 63 -1.10 6.08 5.27
C ALA A 63 -2.60 6.18 5.55
N ALA A 64 -3.17 7.38 5.42
CA ALA A 64 -4.59 7.59 5.65
C ALA A 64 -5.47 6.78 4.68
N ARG A 65 -5.13 6.75 3.39
CA ARG A 65 -5.93 6.02 2.39
C ARG A 65 -5.74 4.51 2.50
N LEU A 66 -4.53 4.06 2.83
CA LEU A 66 -4.23 2.65 3.07
C LEU A 66 -4.97 2.15 4.33
N ALA A 67 -5.04 2.97 5.38
CA ALA A 67 -5.82 2.66 6.59
C ALA A 67 -7.33 2.60 6.30
N SER A 68 -7.90 3.59 5.60
CA SER A 68 -9.32 3.53 5.19
C SER A 68 -9.63 2.30 4.34
N TRP A 69 -8.74 1.91 3.44
CA TRP A 69 -8.92 0.66 2.69
C TRP A 69 -8.91 -0.55 3.63
N LEU A 70 -7.85 -0.72 4.44
CA LEU A 70 -7.67 -1.92 5.28
C LEU A 70 -8.72 -2.08 6.37
N LEU A 71 -9.21 -0.99 6.94
CA LEU A 71 -10.13 -1.00 8.09
C LEU A 71 -11.60 -0.92 7.69
N ASP A 72 -11.93 -0.15 6.65
CA ASP A 72 -13.33 0.20 6.35
C ASP A 72 -13.86 -0.49 5.07
N GLU A 73 -13.02 -0.66 4.04
CA GLU A 73 -13.47 -1.06 2.69
C GLU A 73 -13.03 -2.47 2.28
N ARG A 74 -11.94 -2.99 2.85
CA ARG A 74 -11.39 -4.30 2.50
C ARG A 74 -12.35 -5.40 2.97
N PRO A 75 -12.80 -6.31 2.08
CA PRO A 75 -13.68 -7.40 2.47
C PRO A 75 -12.99 -8.35 3.45
N ALA A 76 -13.77 -9.02 4.30
CA ALA A 76 -13.26 -10.04 5.20
C ALA A 76 -12.71 -11.23 4.37
N THR A 77 -11.43 -11.56 4.60
CA THR A 77 -10.70 -12.60 3.87
C THR A 77 -9.47 -13.02 4.68
N ASP A 78 -9.07 -14.28 4.51
CA ASP A 78 -7.86 -14.86 5.10
C ASP A 78 -6.59 -14.56 4.28
N ASP A 79 -6.71 -13.94 3.10
CA ASP A 79 -5.56 -13.49 2.31
C ASP A 79 -4.79 -12.41 3.08
N ASP A 80 -3.46 -12.52 3.16
CA ASP A 80 -2.59 -11.60 3.89
C ASP A 80 -2.14 -10.39 3.05
N ARG A 81 -2.55 -10.34 1.77
CA ARG A 81 -2.28 -9.21 0.88
C ARG A 81 -3.08 -7.98 1.25
N VAL A 82 -2.46 -6.81 1.07
CA VAL A 82 -3.11 -5.51 1.24
C VAL A 82 -4.31 -5.39 0.30
N PHE A 83 -4.15 -5.79 -0.97
CA PHE A 83 -5.21 -5.72 -1.98
C PHE A 83 -5.70 -7.10 -2.39
N VAL A 84 -7.02 -7.29 -2.34
CA VAL A 84 -7.76 -8.48 -2.78
C VAL A 84 -8.76 -8.14 -3.87
#